data_AF-A0AB38VR74-F1
#
_entry.id   AF-A0AB38VR74-F1
#
_cell.length_a   1.000
_cell.length_b   1.000
_cell.length_c   1.000
_cell.angle_alpha   90.00
_cell.angle_beta   90.00
_cell.angle_gamma   90.00
#
_symmetry.space_group_name_H-M   'P 1'
#
loop_
_entity.id
_entity.type
_entity.pdbx_description
1 polymer ?
#
loop_
_entity_poly.entity_id
_entity_poly.type
_entity_poly.pdbx_seq_one_letter_code
_entity_poly.pdbx_strand_id
1 'polypeptide(L)'
;MTPTPMSRIVIVKRDMWENDAYTGEQSLYSYEELFSGLGHECVDRWAWIIHDGFGVESHVHIAVKAKDKPRSVSEWEEIFHGAQVQLDNTGSFARVIEHMLHEDAVSILAKRRIYPRTRIHTNEGWDWQQEYDEFLLHRGTDDPQTMLARWEAELREDTEPVGEFHQVWDDFLIQMKHRRLSG
;
A
#
# COMPACT_ATOMS: atom_id res chain seq x y z
N MET A 1 10.66 -9.70 26.95
CA MET A 1 9.51 -9.08 26.30
C MET A 1 9.15 -9.96 25.12
N THR A 2 7.96 -10.53 25.09
CA THR A 2 7.45 -11.22 23.91
C THR A 2 7.28 -10.16 22.82
N PRO A 3 7.80 -10.36 21.60
CA PRO A 3 7.56 -9.42 20.52
C PRO A 3 6.05 -9.36 20.31
N THR A 4 5.47 -8.17 20.47
CA THR A 4 4.08 -7.91 20.08
C THR A 4 3.95 -8.41 18.64
N PRO A 5 2.99 -9.30 18.31
CA PRO A 5 2.83 -9.77 16.96
C PRO A 5 2.54 -8.54 16.11
N MET A 6 3.55 -8.08 15.36
CA MET A 6 3.38 -6.96 14.45
C MET A 6 2.30 -7.38 13.46
N SER A 7 1.11 -6.82 13.59
CA SER A 7 0.11 -6.91 12.55
C SER A 7 0.68 -6.21 11.32
N ARG A 8 1.34 -6.99 10.45
CA ARG A 8 1.93 -6.48 9.22
C ARG A 8 0.78 -6.12 8.29
N ILE A 9 0.79 -4.88 7.83
CA ILE A 9 -0.11 -4.46 6.76
C ILE A 9 0.62 -4.77 5.46
N VAL A 10 -0.10 -5.36 4.52
CA VAL A 10 0.47 -5.81 3.27
C VAL A 10 -0.20 -5.06 2.14
N ILE A 11 0.61 -4.52 1.24
CA ILE A 11 0.16 -3.91 -0.01
C ILE A 11 0.24 -4.98 -1.09
N VAL A 12 -0.92 -5.40 -1.57
CA VAL A 12 -1.01 -6.27 -2.73
C VAL A 12 -1.20 -5.37 -3.95
N LYS A 13 -0.27 -5.48 -4.91
CA LYS A 13 -0.38 -4.84 -6.21
C LYS A 13 -0.72 -5.88 -7.27
N ARG A 14 -1.68 -5.54 -8.12
CA ARG A 14 -2.15 -6.45 -9.16
C ARG A 14 -2.66 -5.69 -10.36
N ASP A 15 -2.16 -6.04 -11.53
CA ASP A 15 -2.58 -5.40 -12.78
C ASP A 15 -4.02 -5.85 -13.09
N MET A 16 -4.89 -4.88 -13.35
CA MET A 16 -6.26 -5.15 -13.77
C MET A 16 -6.32 -5.13 -15.29
N TRP A 17 -6.79 -6.24 -15.85
CA TRP A 17 -7.22 -6.30 -17.24
C TRP A 17 -8.65 -6.81 -17.20
N GLU A 18 -9.63 -5.93 -17.32
CA GLU A 18 -10.99 -6.36 -17.65
C GLU A 18 -10.96 -6.87 -19.10
N ASN A 19 -11.57 -8.02 -19.37
CA ASN A 19 -11.90 -8.38 -20.74
C ASN A 19 -12.75 -7.24 -21.31
N ASP A 20 -12.21 -6.47 -22.25
CA ASP A 20 -13.06 -5.73 -23.17
C ASP A 20 -13.83 -6.78 -23.98
N ALA A 21 -15.15 -6.81 -23.78
CA ALA A 21 -16.06 -7.69 -24.52
C ALA A 21 -15.97 -7.50 -26.06
N TYR A 22 -15.24 -6.48 -26.52
CA TYR A 22 -15.00 -6.17 -27.93
C TYR A 22 -13.68 -6.71 -28.51
N THR A 23 -12.67 -7.07 -27.71
CA THR A 23 -11.32 -7.43 -28.21
C THR A 23 -10.86 -8.85 -27.92
N GLY A 24 -11.39 -9.51 -26.87
CA GLY A 24 -11.13 -10.93 -26.61
C GLY A 24 -9.71 -11.29 -26.15
N GLU A 25 -8.92 -10.33 -25.65
CA GLU A 25 -7.60 -10.59 -25.05
C GLU A 25 -7.68 -10.78 -23.53
N GLN A 26 -6.83 -11.68 -22.99
CA GLN A 26 -6.93 -12.28 -21.66
C GLN A 26 -6.72 -11.31 -20.49
N SER A 27 -7.77 -11.20 -19.68
CA SER A 27 -7.81 -10.71 -18.29
C SER A 27 -6.75 -11.38 -17.40
N LEU A 28 -6.04 -10.61 -16.58
CA LEU A 28 -5.26 -11.20 -15.50
C LEU A 28 -6.09 -11.49 -14.26
N TYR A 29 -7.11 -10.71 -13.86
CA TYR A 29 -8.02 -11.07 -12.74
C TYR A 29 -9.41 -10.41 -12.78
N SER A 30 -10.43 -11.15 -12.33
CA SER A 30 -11.78 -10.62 -12.09
C SER A 30 -11.95 -10.11 -10.65
N TYR A 31 -12.90 -9.21 -10.42
CA TYR A 31 -13.27 -8.75 -9.08
C TYR A 31 -13.55 -9.92 -8.11
N GLU A 32 -14.11 -11.02 -8.61
CA GLU A 32 -14.45 -12.19 -7.80
C GLU A 32 -13.23 -12.83 -7.13
N GLU A 33 -12.09 -12.88 -7.83
CA GLU A 33 -10.83 -13.45 -7.31
C GLU A 33 -10.23 -12.56 -6.23
N LEU A 34 -10.34 -11.23 -6.39
CA LEU A 34 -9.95 -10.27 -5.37
C LEU A 34 -10.81 -10.45 -4.11
N PHE A 35 -12.14 -10.55 -4.27
CA PHE A 35 -13.06 -10.76 -3.14
C PHE A 35 -12.85 -12.10 -2.44
N SER A 36 -12.42 -13.15 -3.15
CA SER A 36 -12.03 -14.44 -2.55
C SER A 36 -10.87 -14.28 -1.55
N GLY A 37 -9.79 -13.59 -1.96
CA GLY A 37 -8.65 -13.33 -1.07
C GLY A 37 -9.01 -12.42 0.11
N LEU A 38 -9.86 -11.41 -0.11
CA LEU A 38 -10.36 -10.52 0.95
C LEU A 38 -11.28 -11.24 1.96
N GLY A 39 -12.01 -12.26 1.49
CA GLY A 39 -12.86 -13.12 2.31
C GLY A 39 -12.12 -14.25 3.03
N HIS A 40 -10.80 -14.36 2.84
CA HIS A 40 -10.01 -15.42 3.46
C HIS A 40 -10.06 -15.32 4.99
N GLU A 41 -10.16 -16.47 5.67
CA GLU A 41 -10.45 -16.55 7.11
C GLU A 41 -9.46 -15.78 8.00
N CYS A 42 -8.23 -15.59 7.53
CA CYS A 42 -7.17 -14.91 8.27
C CYS A 42 -7.16 -13.38 8.09
N VAL A 43 -7.96 -12.82 7.19
CA VAL A 43 -8.04 -11.38 6.97
C VAL A 43 -9.01 -10.77 7.99
N ASP A 44 -8.52 -9.82 8.78
CA ASP A 44 -9.29 -9.07 9.78
C ASP A 44 -9.91 -7.82 9.18
N ARG A 45 -9.06 -7.01 8.54
CA ARG A 45 -9.43 -5.74 7.92
C ARG A 45 -8.78 -5.63 6.56
N TRP A 46 -9.47 -4.98 5.65
CA TRP A 46 -8.94 -4.69 4.33
C TRP A 46 -9.44 -3.36 3.80
N ALA A 47 -8.59 -2.72 3.00
CA ALA A 47 -8.97 -1.62 2.14
C ALA A 47 -8.41 -1.85 0.73
N TRP A 48 -9.10 -1.39 -0.31
CA TRP A 48 -8.53 -1.38 -1.65
C TRP A 48 -8.92 -0.14 -2.45
N ILE A 49 -8.11 0.17 -3.46
CA ILE A 49 -8.34 1.24 -4.43
C ILE A 49 -7.81 0.84 -5.81
N ILE A 50 -8.49 1.29 -6.85
CA ILE A 50 -8.00 1.21 -8.22
C ILE A 50 -7.16 2.45 -8.53
N HIS A 51 -5.91 2.21 -8.89
CA HIS A 51 -5.03 3.20 -9.48
C HIS A 51 -5.15 3.13 -10.99
N ASP A 52 -5.71 4.20 -11.57
CA ASP A 52 -5.92 4.38 -13.00
C ASP A 52 -5.34 5.73 -13.46
N GLY A 53 -4.82 5.81 -14.68
CA GLY A 53 -4.25 7.06 -15.17
C GLY A 53 -3.63 6.98 -16.56
N PHE A 54 -3.41 8.15 -17.16
CA PHE A 54 -2.75 8.27 -18.46
C PHE A 54 -1.29 7.81 -18.36
N GLY A 55 -0.94 6.76 -19.11
CA GLY A 55 0.44 6.27 -19.25
C GLY A 55 0.90 5.29 -18.18
N VAL A 56 0.00 4.78 -17.34
CA VAL A 56 0.28 3.69 -16.39
C VAL A 56 -0.79 2.62 -16.54
N GLU A 57 -0.40 1.35 -16.54
CA GLU A 57 -1.34 0.24 -16.51
C GLU A 57 -2.18 0.30 -15.23
N SER A 58 -3.48 0.05 -15.38
CA SER A 58 -4.41 0.09 -14.26
C SER A 58 -4.11 -1.07 -13.32
N HIS A 59 -4.07 -0.80 -12.02
CA HIS A 59 -3.79 -1.81 -11.02
C HIS A 59 -4.55 -1.52 -9.72
N VAL A 60 -4.74 -2.56 -8.91
CA VAL A 60 -5.33 -2.42 -7.57
C VAL A 60 -4.21 -2.37 -6.54
N HIS A 61 -4.33 -1.45 -5.58
CA HIS A 61 -3.65 -1.54 -4.30
C HIS A 61 -4.62 -2.08 -3.27
N ILE A 62 -4.22 -3.12 -2.54
CA ILE A 62 -4.98 -3.69 -1.43
C ILE A 62 -4.13 -3.63 -0.17
N ALA A 63 -4.64 -3.00 0.88
CA ALA A 63 -4.11 -3.09 2.23
C ALA A 63 -4.84 -4.20 2.98
N VAL A 64 -4.12 -5.14 3.59
CA VAL A 64 -4.70 -6.19 4.43
C VAL A 64 -4.03 -6.28 5.79
N LYS A 65 -4.82 -6.55 6.82
CA LYS A 65 -4.37 -6.89 8.18
C LYS A 65 -4.77 -8.32 8.53
N ALA A 66 -3.83 -9.12 9.00
CA ALA A 66 -4.11 -10.47 9.49
C ALA A 66 -4.73 -10.46 10.90
N LYS A 67 -5.61 -11.43 11.20
CA LYS A 67 -6.25 -11.62 12.52
C LYS A 67 -5.25 -12.03 13.61
N ASP A 68 -4.47 -13.07 13.35
CA ASP A 68 -3.78 -13.80 14.43
C ASP A 68 -2.26 -13.66 14.37
N LYS A 69 -1.66 -13.91 13.20
CA LYS A 69 -0.22 -13.97 13.03
C LYS A 69 0.24 -13.28 11.75
N PRO A 70 1.47 -12.73 11.73
CA PRO A 70 2.10 -12.30 10.50
C PRO A 70 2.20 -13.47 9.53
N ARG A 71 2.03 -13.19 8.23
CA ARG A 71 2.24 -14.13 7.14
C ARG A 71 3.40 -13.68 6.27
N SER A 72 4.07 -14.63 5.62
CA SER A 72 5.11 -14.34 4.63
C SER A 72 4.53 -13.71 3.37
N VAL A 73 5.41 -13.12 2.54
CA VAL A 73 5.05 -12.67 1.19
C VAL A 73 4.44 -13.83 0.41
N SER A 74 5.12 -14.98 0.34
CA SER A 74 4.65 -16.15 -0.40
C SER A 74 3.27 -16.66 0.02
N GLU A 75 2.95 -16.63 1.33
CA GLU A 75 1.63 -17.01 1.83
C GLU A 75 0.54 -16.03 1.33
N TRP A 76 0.85 -14.73 1.28
CA TRP A 76 -0.07 -13.74 0.73
C TRP A 76 -0.19 -13.83 -0.78
N GLU A 77 0.91 -14.08 -1.49
CA GLU A 77 0.88 -14.32 -2.93
C GLU A 77 -0.01 -15.54 -3.23
N GLU A 78 0.06 -16.61 -2.44
CA GLU A 78 -0.82 -17.76 -2.59
C GLU A 78 -2.30 -17.40 -2.35
N ILE A 79 -2.61 -16.68 -1.26
CA ILE A 79 -3.97 -16.22 -0.93
C ILE A 79 -4.54 -15.32 -2.04
N PHE A 80 -3.70 -14.48 -2.63
CA PHE A 80 -4.05 -13.58 -3.72
C PHE A 80 -3.62 -14.14 -5.09
N HIS A 81 -3.55 -15.46 -5.25
CA HIS A 81 -3.32 -16.15 -6.52
C HIS A 81 -2.18 -15.56 -7.39
N GLY A 82 -0.98 -15.44 -6.84
CA GLY A 82 0.23 -14.95 -7.51
C GLY A 82 0.32 -13.43 -7.68
N ALA A 83 -0.46 -12.64 -6.92
CA ALA A 83 -0.33 -11.18 -6.93
C ALA A 83 1.06 -10.73 -6.51
N GLN A 84 1.53 -9.57 -6.99
CA GLN A 84 2.75 -8.99 -6.43
C GLN A 84 2.43 -8.49 -5.02
N VAL A 85 3.13 -9.02 -4.03
CA VAL A 85 2.93 -8.65 -2.63
C VAL A 85 4.13 -7.88 -2.11
N GLN A 86 3.86 -6.72 -1.51
CA GLN A 86 4.83 -5.95 -0.76
C GLN A 86 4.38 -5.88 0.71
N LEU A 87 5.22 -6.36 1.63
CA LEU A 87 5.00 -6.08 3.04
C LEU A 87 5.24 -4.59 3.28
N ASP A 88 4.37 -3.95 4.06
CA ASP A 88 4.57 -2.59 4.50
C ASP A 88 4.81 -2.55 6.01
N ASN A 89 5.88 -1.86 6.40
CA ASN A 89 6.27 -1.62 7.79
C ASN A 89 5.87 -0.21 8.25
N THR A 90 5.04 0.52 7.50
CA THR A 90 4.51 1.84 7.90
C THR A 90 3.82 1.85 9.27
N GLY A 91 3.49 0.68 9.82
CA GLY A 91 3.12 0.51 11.23
C GLY A 91 1.66 0.84 11.56
N SER A 92 0.93 1.48 10.64
CA SER A 92 -0.50 1.76 10.81
C SER A 92 -1.27 1.72 9.50
N PHE A 93 -2.56 1.36 9.58
CA PHE A 93 -3.44 1.27 8.42
C PHE A 93 -3.62 2.65 7.77
N ALA A 94 -3.69 3.70 8.58
CA ALA A 94 -3.81 5.07 8.13
C ALA A 94 -2.66 5.52 7.21
N ARG A 95 -1.41 5.12 7.48
CA ARG A 95 -0.28 5.43 6.58
C ARG A 95 -0.36 4.69 5.26
N VAL A 96 -0.84 3.44 5.28
CA VAL A 96 -1.07 2.71 4.04
C VAL A 96 -2.18 3.37 3.22
N ILE A 97 -3.25 3.83 3.87
CA ILE A 97 -4.30 4.63 3.20
C ILE A 97 -3.72 5.93 2.63
N GLU A 98 -2.86 6.64 3.37
CA GLU A 98 -2.16 7.85 2.88
C GLU A 98 -1.40 7.54 1.58
N HIS A 99 -0.67 6.41 1.56
CA HIS A 99 0.05 5.97 0.38
C HIS A 99 -0.88 5.57 -0.78
N MET A 100 -1.94 4.82 -0.49
CA MET A 100 -2.96 4.43 -1.47
C MET A 100 -3.67 5.64 -2.09
N LEU A 101 -3.79 6.76 -1.38
CA LEU A 101 -4.35 8.00 -1.90
C LEU A 101 -3.32 8.89 -2.60
N HIS A 102 -2.03 8.52 -2.55
CA HIS A 102 -0.90 9.35 -2.97
C HIS A 102 -0.80 10.69 -2.23
N GLU A 103 -1.24 10.71 -0.96
CA GLU A 103 -1.15 11.87 -0.07
C GLU A 103 0.15 11.88 0.74
N ASP A 104 0.95 10.81 0.63
CA ASP A 104 2.24 10.71 1.30
C ASP A 104 3.32 11.56 0.61
N ALA A 105 4.38 11.87 1.36
CA ALA A 105 5.47 12.73 0.90
C ALA A 105 6.12 12.26 -0.42
N VAL A 106 6.34 10.96 -0.56
CA VAL A 106 7.02 10.34 -1.70
C VAL A 106 6.18 10.50 -2.94
N SER A 107 4.89 10.20 -2.83
CA SER A 107 3.93 10.33 -3.91
C SER A 107 3.76 11.79 -4.35
N ILE A 108 3.67 12.72 -3.40
CA ILE A 108 3.57 14.16 -3.69
C ILE A 108 4.85 14.66 -4.39
N LEU A 109 6.04 14.34 -3.88
CA LEU A 109 7.31 14.75 -4.48
C LEU A 109 7.51 14.14 -5.88
N ALA A 110 7.02 12.92 -6.10
CA ALA A 110 6.98 12.27 -7.41
C ALA A 110 5.90 12.83 -8.35
N LYS A 111 5.09 13.79 -7.89
CA LYS A 111 3.96 14.39 -8.63
C LYS A 111 2.96 13.34 -9.11
N ARG A 112 2.72 12.30 -8.30
CA ARG A 112 1.68 11.31 -8.59
C ARG A 112 0.30 11.93 -8.50
N ARG A 113 -0.65 11.36 -9.23
CA ARG A 113 -2.07 11.73 -9.14
C ARG A 113 -2.58 11.41 -7.73
N ILE A 114 -3.16 12.39 -7.06
CA ILE A 114 -3.90 12.21 -5.81
C ILE A 114 -5.28 11.62 -6.12
N TYR A 115 -5.68 10.59 -5.39
CA TYR A 115 -7.00 9.98 -5.52
C TYR A 115 -7.97 10.48 -4.45
N PRO A 116 -9.26 10.64 -4.77
CA PRO A 116 -10.26 11.00 -3.77
C PRO A 116 -10.55 9.82 -2.84
N ARG A 117 -10.74 10.12 -1.56
CA ARG A 117 -11.11 9.15 -0.50
C ARG A 117 -12.32 8.28 -0.83
N THR A 118 -13.25 8.79 -1.62
CA THR A 118 -14.45 8.05 -2.06
C THR A 118 -14.15 6.84 -2.95
N ARG A 119 -12.89 6.66 -3.38
CA ARG A 119 -12.43 5.48 -4.12
C ARG A 119 -11.85 4.37 -3.23
N ILE A 120 -11.74 4.59 -1.93
CA ILE A 120 -11.36 3.54 -0.98
C ILE A 120 -12.59 2.66 -0.72
N HIS A 121 -12.42 1.37 -0.88
CA HIS A 121 -13.37 0.34 -0.49
C HIS A 121 -12.82 -0.41 0.72
N THR A 122 -13.65 -0.74 1.71
CA THR A 122 -13.23 -1.45 2.93
C THR A 122 -14.19 -2.55 3.32
N ASN A 123 -13.78 -3.42 4.25
CA ASN A 123 -14.71 -4.35 4.89
C ASN A 123 -15.81 -3.61 5.67
N GLU A 124 -17.00 -4.21 5.74
CA GLU A 124 -18.15 -3.65 6.43
C GLU A 124 -17.88 -3.44 7.93
N GLY A 125 -18.40 -2.34 8.48
CA GLY A 125 -18.35 -2.03 9.91
C GLY A 125 -17.04 -1.46 10.43
N TRP A 126 -16.01 -1.31 9.58
CA TRP A 126 -14.77 -0.62 9.95
C TRP A 126 -14.80 0.86 9.54
N ASP A 127 -14.68 1.77 10.51
CA ASP A 127 -14.57 3.21 10.27
C ASP A 127 -13.12 3.63 10.02
N TRP A 128 -12.62 3.31 8.83
CA TRP A 128 -11.27 3.67 8.42
C TRP A 128 -11.08 5.20 8.28
N GLN A 129 -12.15 5.95 8.01
CA GLN A 129 -12.08 7.39 7.80
C GLN A 129 -11.76 8.11 9.10
N GLN A 130 -12.39 7.71 10.20
CA GLN A 130 -12.05 8.22 11.52
C GLN A 130 -10.57 7.96 11.87
N GLU A 131 -10.09 6.72 11.71
CA GLU A 131 -8.68 6.37 11.96
C GLU A 131 -7.72 7.21 11.09
N TYR A 132 -8.10 7.46 9.83
CA TYR A 132 -7.31 8.27 8.90
C TYR A 132 -7.31 9.77 9.25
N ASP A 133 -8.45 10.31 9.65
CA ASP A 133 -8.55 11.72 10.06
C ASP A 133 -7.77 11.99 11.35
N GLU A 134 -7.84 11.07 12.32
CA GLU A 134 -7.02 11.14 13.53
C GLU A 134 -5.52 11.12 13.19
N PHE A 135 -5.11 10.24 12.27
CA PHE A 135 -3.74 10.21 11.78
C PHE A 135 -3.32 11.54 11.15
N LEU A 136 -4.14 12.14 10.29
CA LEU A 136 -3.84 13.43 9.66
C LEU A 136 -3.74 14.56 10.68
N LEU A 137 -4.57 14.55 11.72
CA LEU A 137 -4.48 15.51 12.82
C LEU A 137 -3.14 15.42 13.56
N HIS A 138 -2.66 14.19 13.80
CA HIS A 138 -1.35 13.96 14.45
C HIS A 138 -0.17 14.29 13.51
N ARG A 139 -0.31 13.97 12.22
CA ARG A 139 0.69 14.30 11.20
C ARG A 139 0.90 15.80 11.08
N GLY A 140 -0.18 16.57 11.18
CA GLY A 140 -0.17 18.03 11.03
C GLY A 140 -0.06 18.48 9.57
N THR A 141 0.31 19.75 9.37
CA THR A 141 0.41 20.39 8.03
C THR A 141 1.84 20.46 7.52
N ASP A 142 2.69 19.51 7.92
CA ASP A 142 4.09 19.46 7.50
C ASP A 142 4.19 19.45 5.96
N ASP A 143 5.16 20.18 5.42
CA ASP A 143 5.49 20.11 4.00
C ASP A 143 6.05 18.72 3.64
N PRO A 144 6.00 18.30 2.37
CA PRO A 144 6.44 16.97 1.97
C PRO A 144 7.89 16.64 2.33
N GLN A 145 8.80 17.62 2.35
CA GLN A 145 10.19 17.38 2.75
C GLN A 145 10.30 17.13 4.25
N THR A 146 9.54 17.86 5.07
CA THR A 146 9.47 17.63 6.52
C THR A 146 8.81 16.28 6.85
N MET A 147 7.73 15.92 6.14
CA MET A 147 7.10 14.61 6.26
C MET A 147 8.09 13.47 5.97
N LEU A 148 8.86 13.60 4.88
CA LEU A 148 9.87 12.61 4.49
C LEU A 148 10.98 12.48 5.55
N ALA A 149 11.50 13.61 6.04
CA ALA A 149 12.55 13.61 7.05
C ALA A 149 12.10 12.99 8.39
N ARG A 150 10.86 13.26 8.82
CA ARG A 150 10.27 12.63 10.02
C ARG A 150 10.14 11.12 9.85
N TRP A 151 9.67 10.67 8.68
CA TRP A 151 9.53 9.25 8.42
C TRP A 151 10.87 8.51 8.35
N GLU A 152 11.88 9.11 7.73
CA GLU A 152 13.25 8.56 7.74
C GLU A 152 13.82 8.45 9.17
N ALA A 153 13.41 9.32 10.09
CA ALA A 153 13.81 9.23 11.50
C ALA A 153 13.08 8.08 12.22
N GLU A 154 11.75 7.97 12.05
CA GLU A 154 10.93 6.89 12.63
C GLU A 154 11.41 5.49 12.19
N LEU A 155 11.70 5.31 10.89
CA LEU A 155 12.20 4.04 10.35
C LEU A 155 13.57 3.63 10.91
N ARG A 156 14.40 4.60 11.34
CA ARG A 156 15.71 4.33 11.94
C ARG A 156 15.62 3.92 13.41
N GLU A 157 14.53 4.27 14.10
CA GLU A 157 14.32 3.88 15.50
C GLU A 157 13.78 2.44 15.63
N ASP A 158 13.10 1.92 14.59
CA ASP A 158 12.47 0.57 14.57
C ASP A 158 13.35 -0.56 13.98
N THR A 159 14.67 -0.39 13.85
CA THR A 159 15.54 -1.38 13.19
C THR A 159 15.85 -2.62 14.05
N GLU A 160 15.00 -3.65 13.99
CA GLU A 160 15.52 -5.00 13.75
C GLU A 160 15.53 -5.27 12.24
N PRO A 161 16.63 -5.82 11.67
CA PRO A 161 16.80 -5.92 10.23
C PRO A 161 15.89 -7.02 9.65
N VAL A 162 14.86 -6.63 8.91
CA VAL A 162 14.05 -7.56 8.11
C VAL A 162 14.62 -7.58 6.68
N GLY A 163 15.41 -8.61 6.40
CA GLY A 163 16.41 -8.68 5.32
C GLY A 163 15.96 -8.70 3.86
N GLU A 164 14.76 -8.24 3.48
CA GLU A 164 14.32 -8.20 2.07
C GLU A 164 13.45 -6.97 1.73
N PHE A 165 13.53 -5.90 2.53
CA PHE A 165 12.61 -4.76 2.46
C PHE A 165 13.06 -3.59 1.55
N HIS A 166 14.30 -3.59 1.10
CA HIS A 166 14.97 -2.38 0.62
C HIS A 166 14.77 -2.04 -0.88
N GLN A 167 14.23 -2.95 -1.68
CA GLN A 167 14.40 -2.84 -3.14
C GLN A 167 13.56 -1.74 -3.81
N VAL A 168 12.33 -1.48 -3.32
CA VAL A 168 11.47 -0.41 -3.89
C VAL A 168 11.94 0.99 -3.45
N TRP A 169 12.52 1.11 -2.26
CA TRP A 169 12.99 2.38 -1.69
C TRP A 169 14.36 2.79 -2.22
N ASP A 170 15.27 1.82 -2.39
CA ASP A 170 16.56 2.06 -3.01
C ASP A 170 16.36 2.60 -4.42
N ASP A 171 15.44 2.03 -5.21
CA ASP A 171 15.14 2.52 -6.57
C ASP A 171 14.56 3.95 -6.58
N PHE A 172 13.66 4.30 -5.65
CA PHE A 172 13.12 5.67 -5.53
C PHE A 172 14.18 6.69 -5.08
N LEU A 173 14.96 6.37 -4.06
CA LEU A 173 16.04 7.24 -3.57
C LEU A 173 17.17 7.38 -4.59
N ILE A 174 17.49 6.31 -5.32
CA ILE A 174 18.45 6.33 -6.44
C ILE A 174 17.91 7.25 -7.54
N GLN A 175 16.65 7.13 -7.96
CA GLN A 175 16.05 8.02 -8.96
C GLN A 175 16.01 9.50 -8.52
N MET A 176 15.70 9.76 -7.24
CA MET A 176 15.70 11.12 -6.67
C MET A 176 17.12 11.72 -6.60
N LYS A 177 18.14 10.92 -6.23
CA LYS A 177 19.55 11.35 -6.26
C LYS A 177 20.02 11.64 -7.68
N HIS A 178 19.65 10.83 -8.67
CA HIS A 178 20.01 11.07 -10.06
C HIS A 178 19.39 12.35 -10.63
N ARG A 179 18.14 12.69 -10.28
CA ARG A 179 17.50 13.95 -10.69
C ARG A 179 18.10 15.20 -10.05
N ARG A 180 18.69 15.09 -8.85
CA ARG A 180 19.41 16.20 -8.19
C ARG A 180 20.79 16.49 -8.78
N LEU A 181 21.41 15.51 -9.44
CA LEU A 181 22.76 15.63 -10.01
C LEU A 181 22.77 16.02 -11.49
N SER A 182 21.59 16.07 -12.13
CA SER A 182 21.42 16.38 -13.57
C SER A 182 20.73 17.72 -13.82
N GLY A 183 20.56 18.54 -12.77
CA GLY A 183 20.08 19.93 -12.84
C GLY A 183 21.17 20.92 -12.46
#